data_AF-A0A0A6D114-F1
#
_entry.id   AF-A0A0A6D114-F1
#
_cell.length_a   1.000
_cell.length_b   1.000
_cell.length_c   1.000
_cell.angle_alpha   90.00
_cell.angle_beta   90.00
_cell.angle_gamma   90.00
#
_symmetry.space_group_name_H-M   'P 1'
#
loop_
_entity.id
_entity.type
_entity.pdbx_description
1 polymer ?
#
loop_
_entity_poly.entity_id
_entity_poly.type
_entity_poly.pdbx_seq_one_letter_code
_entity_poly.pdbx_strand_id
1 'polypeptide(L)'
;MEPDRRSLLKSIAAVSAGIVFPVAIAGCRVDDYGPAEPVELISWVVVMPNNTVRIRIPQSDIGQGVMTTLSQVLAEELDLDWSLVRPEFFDPLTNLRRGNVYVYTCTESSWSQIASSIR
;
A
#
# COMPACT_ATOMS: atom_id res chain seq x y z
N MET A 1 47.90 -24.15 10.00
CA MET A 1 46.77 -24.93 10.54
C MET A 1 45.56 -24.57 9.68
N GLU A 2 45.35 -25.28 8.57
CA GLU A 2 44.20 -25.01 7.70
C GLU A 2 42.91 -25.45 8.41
N PRO A 3 41.86 -24.61 8.44
CA PRO A 3 40.62 -24.95 9.11
C PRO A 3 39.88 -26.07 8.35
N ASP A 4 39.55 -27.15 9.07
CA ASP A 4 38.71 -28.25 8.57
C ASP A 4 37.29 -27.75 8.23
N ARG A 5 36.72 -28.20 7.11
CA ARG A 5 35.39 -27.81 6.62
C ARG A 5 34.30 -28.04 7.68
N ARG A 6 34.42 -29.13 8.45
CA ARG A 6 33.49 -29.46 9.53
C ARG A 6 33.61 -28.49 10.71
N SER A 7 34.82 -28.01 11.01
CA SER A 7 35.04 -26.99 12.04
C SER A 7 34.43 -25.65 11.64
N LEU A 8 34.54 -25.29 10.36
CA LEU A 8 33.94 -24.09 9.79
C LEU A 8 32.40 -24.15 9.82
N LEU A 9 31.81 -25.28 9.41
CA LEU A 9 30.35 -25.45 9.46
C LEU A 9 29.81 -25.39 10.89
N LYS A 10 30.53 -25.96 11.86
CA LYS A 10 30.16 -25.88 13.28
C LYS A 10 30.24 -24.46 13.83
N SER A 11 31.26 -23.67 13.43
CA SER A 11 31.36 -22.29 13.88
C SER A 11 30.26 -21.40 13.30
N ILE A 12 29.92 -21.57 12.01
CA ILE A 12 28.81 -20.84 11.39
C ILE A 12 27.49 -21.18 12.07
N ALA A 13 27.21 -22.47 12.32
CA ALA A 13 25.99 -22.90 12.98
C ALA A 13 25.88 -22.38 14.42
N ALA A 14 26.99 -22.34 15.17
CA ALA A 14 27.00 -21.82 16.54
C ALA A 14 26.74 -20.31 16.58
N VAL A 15 27.35 -19.55 15.65
CA VAL A 15 27.16 -18.10 15.54
C VAL A 15 25.72 -17.76 15.13
N SER A 16 25.16 -18.47 14.14
CA SER A 16 23.78 -18.23 13.71
C SER A 16 22.76 -18.58 14.79
N ALA A 17 22.95 -19.69 15.53
CA ALA A 17 22.09 -20.04 16.65
C ALA A 17 22.15 -19.01 17.78
N GLY A 18 23.36 -18.48 18.09
CA GLY A 18 23.56 -17.45 19.10
C GLY A 18 22.91 -16.10 18.77
N ILE A 19 22.67 -15.81 17.48
CA ILE A 19 21.97 -14.60 17.02
C ILE A 19 20.46 -14.82 16.91
N VAL A 20 20.03 -15.95 16.35
CA VAL A 20 18.60 -16.25 16.16
C VAL A 20 17.87 -16.39 17.50
N PHE A 21 18.51 -16.98 18.51
CA PHE A 21 17.92 -17.18 19.83
C PHE A 21 17.49 -15.86 20.51
N PRO A 22 18.36 -14.84 20.69
CA PRO A 22 17.93 -13.56 21.26
C PRO A 22 16.95 -12.79 20.38
N VAL A 23 17.05 -12.87 19.04
CA VAL A 23 16.10 -12.21 18.11
C VAL A 23 14.69 -12.81 18.25
N ALA A 24 14.59 -14.13 18.34
CA ALA A 24 13.31 -14.83 18.51
C ALA A 24 12.67 -14.57 19.88
N ILE A 25 13.49 -14.49 20.95
CA ILE A 25 13.01 -14.21 22.31
C ILE A 25 12.62 -12.74 22.49
N ALA A 26 13.34 -11.81 21.85
CA ALA A 26 13.03 -10.38 21.87
C ALA A 26 11.74 -10.01 21.11
N GLY A 27 11.05 -10.99 20.50
CA GLY A 27 9.78 -10.76 19.80
C GLY A 27 9.93 -10.18 18.40
N CYS A 28 11.15 -10.13 17.83
CA CYS A 28 11.35 -9.87 16.41
C CYS A 28 10.95 -11.11 15.61
N ARG A 29 9.65 -11.32 15.48
CA ARG A 29 9.05 -12.26 14.53
C ARG A 29 8.93 -11.51 13.21
N VAL A 30 9.35 -12.13 12.12
CA VAL A 30 8.85 -11.72 10.81
C VAL A 30 7.39 -12.11 10.85
N ASP A 31 6.48 -11.13 10.84
CA ASP A 31 5.06 -11.44 10.71
C ASP A 31 4.89 -12.31 9.46
N ASP A 32 4.19 -13.44 9.61
CA ASP A 32 3.70 -14.16 8.44
C ASP A 32 2.90 -13.15 7.62
N TYR A 33 3.23 -13.02 6.32
CA TYR A 33 2.48 -12.16 5.41
C TYR A 33 1.06 -12.73 5.36
N GLY A 34 0.17 -12.23 6.22
CA GLY A 34 -1.24 -12.57 6.24
C GLY A 34 -1.88 -12.23 4.89
N PRO A 35 -3.16 -12.56 4.66
CA PRO A 35 -3.86 -12.02 3.50
C PRO A 35 -3.65 -10.50 3.50
N ALA A 36 -3.00 -9.99 2.46
CA ALA A 36 -2.70 -8.57 2.39
C ALA A 36 -4.03 -7.83 2.51
N GLU A 37 -4.11 -6.85 3.40
CA GLU A 37 -5.28 -5.98 3.48
C GLU A 37 -5.16 -4.90 2.39
N PRO A 38 -6.27 -4.34 1.89
CA PRO A 38 -6.21 -3.20 0.99
C PRO A 38 -5.42 -2.05 1.63
N VAL A 39 -4.41 -1.56 0.92
CA VAL A 39 -3.55 -0.46 1.39
C VAL A 39 -4.06 0.85 0.79
N GLU A 40 -4.54 1.74 1.63
CA GLU A 40 -4.92 3.10 1.23
C GLU A 40 -3.68 4.01 1.29
N LEU A 41 -3.17 4.42 0.13
CA LEU A 41 -1.98 5.29 0.04
C LEU A 41 -2.32 6.73 0.45
N ILE A 42 -3.41 7.21 -0.13
CA ILE A 42 -4.08 8.47 0.19
C ILE A 42 -5.57 8.22 0.12
N SER A 43 -6.39 9.14 0.62
CA SER A 43 -7.84 8.98 0.62
C SER A 43 -8.43 8.66 -0.77
N TRP A 44 -7.75 9.05 -1.85
CA TRP A 44 -8.18 8.79 -3.23
C TRP A 44 -7.69 7.47 -3.83
N VAL A 45 -6.64 6.83 -3.32
CA VAL A 45 -5.97 5.70 -3.99
C VAL A 45 -5.82 4.51 -3.05
N VAL A 46 -6.34 3.35 -3.47
CA VAL A 46 -6.30 2.09 -2.71
C VAL A 46 -5.68 0.99 -3.55
N VAL A 47 -4.61 0.39 -3.05
CA VAL A 47 -3.97 -0.79 -3.62
C VAL A 47 -4.63 -2.03 -3.04
N MET A 48 -5.18 -2.88 -3.90
CA MET A 48 -5.86 -4.11 -3.48
C MET A 48 -4.88 -5.28 -3.37
N PRO A 49 -5.22 -6.31 -2.58
CA PRO A 49 -4.37 -7.49 -2.38
C PRO A 49 -4.12 -8.30 -3.66
N ASN A 50 -5.01 -8.16 -4.64
CA ASN A 50 -4.93 -8.82 -5.95
C ASN A 50 -4.17 -8.00 -7.01
N ASN A 51 -3.34 -7.04 -6.57
CA ASN A 51 -2.54 -6.16 -7.44
C ASN A 51 -3.35 -5.22 -8.36
N THR A 52 -4.63 -5.00 -8.06
CA THR A 52 -5.43 -3.97 -8.72
C THR A 52 -5.38 -2.68 -7.92
N VAL A 53 -5.44 -1.53 -8.60
CA VAL A 53 -5.45 -0.22 -7.93
C VAL A 53 -6.77 0.47 -8.17
N ARG A 54 -7.39 0.94 -7.11
CA ARG A 54 -8.63 1.70 -7.16
C ARG A 54 -8.34 3.19 -6.99
N ILE A 55 -8.89 4.00 -7.90
CA ILE A 55 -8.85 5.46 -7.81
C ILE A 55 -10.26 6.00 -7.61
N ARG A 56 -10.45 6.81 -6.57
CA ARG A 56 -11.70 7.49 -6.25
C ARG A 56 -11.68 8.87 -6.88
N ILE A 57 -12.68 9.17 -7.69
CA ILE A 57 -12.75 10.42 -8.44
C ILE A 57 -14.00 11.18 -7.98
N PRO A 58 -13.85 12.39 -7.42
CA PRO A 58 -14.99 13.16 -6.96
C PRO A 58 -15.64 14.02 -8.05
N GLN A 59 -14.92 14.33 -9.12
CA GLN A 59 -15.45 15.14 -10.22
C GLN A 59 -16.47 14.36 -11.03
N SER A 60 -17.59 15.00 -11.36
CA SER A 60 -18.57 14.45 -12.28
C SER A 60 -17.96 14.26 -13.67
N ASP A 61 -18.13 13.08 -14.25
CA ASP A 61 -17.79 12.80 -15.64
C ASP A 61 -19.03 12.78 -16.53
N ILE A 62 -19.11 13.78 -17.42
CA ILE A 62 -20.21 13.98 -18.38
C ILE A 62 -19.64 13.94 -19.82
N GLY A 63 -18.51 13.25 -20.01
CA GLY A 63 -17.89 13.03 -21.31
C GLY A 63 -16.63 13.86 -21.56
N GLN A 64 -16.13 14.58 -20.55
CA GLN A 64 -14.80 15.21 -20.64
C GLN A 64 -13.67 14.17 -20.48
N GLY A 65 -13.96 12.99 -19.92
CA GLY A 65 -13.00 11.89 -19.83
C GLY A 65 -12.06 11.95 -18.62
N VAL A 66 -12.45 12.64 -17.54
CA VAL A 66 -11.63 12.72 -16.30
C VAL A 66 -11.34 11.31 -15.77
N MET A 67 -12.32 10.40 -15.83
CA MET A 67 -12.15 9.04 -15.33
C MET A 67 -11.07 8.27 -16.08
N THR A 68 -11.02 8.45 -17.40
CA THR A 68 -10.02 7.85 -18.29
C THR A 68 -8.65 8.47 -18.07
N THR A 69 -8.54 9.80 -18.14
CA THR A 69 -7.26 10.50 -18.08
C THR A 69 -6.58 10.30 -16.73
N LEU A 70 -7.31 10.41 -15.61
CA LEU A 70 -6.73 10.16 -14.29
C LEU A 70 -6.28 8.71 -14.10
N SER A 71 -7.00 7.74 -14.68
CA SER A 71 -6.60 6.34 -14.62
C SER A 71 -5.31 6.08 -15.42
N GLN A 72 -5.14 6.72 -16.57
CA GLN A 72 -3.94 6.61 -17.39
C GLN A 72 -2.72 7.21 -16.67
N VAL A 73 -2.86 8.43 -16.17
CA VAL A 73 -1.78 9.10 -15.40
C VAL A 73 -1.40 8.28 -14.18
N LEU A 74 -2.38 7.75 -13.42
CA LEU A 74 -2.07 6.90 -12.28
C LEU A 74 -1.36 5.60 -12.67
N ALA A 75 -1.76 4.98 -13.78
CA ALA A 75 -1.10 3.77 -14.28
C ALA A 75 0.35 4.04 -14.67
N GLU A 76 0.62 5.19 -15.31
CA GLU A 76 1.97 5.63 -15.67
C GLU A 76 2.84 5.90 -14.45
N GLU A 77 2.34 6.64 -13.44
CA GLU A 77 3.11 6.96 -12.24
C GLU A 77 3.43 5.73 -11.36
N LEU A 78 2.60 4.69 -11.44
CA LEU A 78 2.79 3.46 -10.67
C LEU A 78 3.42 2.31 -11.48
N ASP A 79 3.80 2.55 -12.75
CA ASP A 79 4.30 1.51 -13.67
C ASP A 79 3.38 0.27 -13.75
N LEU A 80 2.05 0.51 -13.80
CA LEU A 80 1.03 -0.54 -13.86
C LEU A 80 0.44 -0.67 -15.26
N ASP A 81 0.04 -1.89 -15.63
CA ASP A 81 -0.88 -2.06 -16.76
C ASP A 81 -2.19 -1.32 -16.45
N TRP A 82 -2.62 -0.46 -17.36
CA TRP A 82 -3.88 0.27 -17.27
C TRP A 82 -5.08 -0.66 -17.04
N SER A 83 -5.02 -1.91 -17.51
CA SER A 83 -6.05 -2.92 -17.27
C SER A 83 -6.27 -3.24 -15.78
N LEU A 84 -5.32 -2.91 -14.90
CA LEU A 84 -5.36 -3.14 -13.45
C LEU A 84 -5.90 -1.96 -12.65
N VAL A 85 -6.09 -0.79 -13.28
CA VAL A 85 -6.68 0.38 -12.63
C VAL A 85 -8.21 0.30 -12.70
N ARG A 86 -8.86 0.56 -11.57
CA ARG A 86 -10.32 0.54 -11.41
C ARG A 86 -10.78 1.91 -10.89
N PRO A 87 -11.27 2.79 -11.75
CA PRO A 87 -11.82 4.04 -11.28
C PRO A 87 -13.20 3.83 -10.65
N GLU A 88 -13.47 4.53 -9.55
CA GLU A 88 -14.76 4.59 -8.88
C GLU A 88 -15.13 6.05 -8.59
N PHE A 89 -16.43 6.37 -8.61
CA PHE A 89 -16.88 7.64 -8.09
C PHE A 89 -16.76 7.66 -6.57
N PHE A 90 -16.41 8.82 -6.01
CA PHE A 90 -16.44 8.98 -4.57
C PHE A 90 -17.87 8.81 -4.04
N ASP A 91 -18.01 8.20 -2.86
CA ASP A 91 -19.28 8.11 -2.15
C ASP A 91 -19.37 9.20 -1.07
N PRO A 92 -20.33 10.15 -1.17
CA PRO A 92 -20.56 11.17 -0.16
C PRO A 92 -20.89 10.61 1.22
N LEU A 93 -21.63 9.50 1.31
CA LEU A 93 -22.01 8.91 2.60
C LEU A 93 -20.79 8.31 3.31
N THR A 94 -19.90 7.67 2.54
CA THR A 94 -18.62 7.19 3.05
C THR A 94 -17.72 8.35 3.47
N ASN A 95 -17.69 9.46 2.72
CA ASN A 95 -16.94 10.65 3.14
C ASN A 95 -17.39 11.18 4.52
N LEU A 96 -18.71 11.31 4.70
CA LEU A 96 -19.29 11.79 5.95
C LEU A 96 -18.94 10.88 7.13
N ARG A 97 -19.04 9.55 6.94
CA ARG A 97 -18.67 8.56 7.96
C ARG A 97 -17.18 8.60 8.31
N ARG A 98 -16.34 9.03 7.38
CA ARG A 98 -14.89 9.17 7.56
C ARG A 98 -14.46 10.54 8.07
N GLY A 99 -15.40 11.37 8.54
CA GLY A 99 -15.07 12.69 9.09
C GLY A 99 -14.72 13.73 8.02
N ASN A 100 -15.29 13.60 6.82
CA ASN A 100 -15.07 14.51 5.69
C ASN A 100 -13.60 14.60 5.25
N VAL A 101 -12.95 13.44 5.06
CA VAL A 101 -11.58 13.34 4.54
C VAL A 101 -11.41 13.96 3.15
N TYR A 102 -12.45 13.95 2.32
CA TYR A 102 -12.51 14.70 1.05
C TYR A 102 -13.12 16.07 1.33
N VAL A 103 -12.28 17.11 1.30
CA VAL A 103 -12.69 18.46 1.72
C VAL A 103 -12.95 19.37 0.53
N TYR A 104 -12.06 19.35 -0.46
CA TYR A 104 -12.22 20.13 -1.68
C TYR A 104 -12.33 19.20 -2.87
N THR A 105 -13.42 19.33 -3.64
CA THR A 105 -13.71 18.54 -4.82
C THR A 105 -14.28 19.45 -5.90
N CYS A 106 -13.45 20.33 -6.46
CA CYS A 106 -13.84 21.17 -7.59
C CYS A 106 -13.17 20.68 -8.88
N THR A 107 -13.67 21.15 -10.02
CA THR A 107 -13.12 20.78 -11.33
C THR A 107 -11.65 21.20 -11.47
N GLU A 108 -11.26 22.31 -10.85
CA GLU A 108 -9.88 22.82 -10.87
C GLU A 108 -8.93 21.95 -10.05
N SER A 109 -9.33 21.57 -8.83
CA SER A 109 -8.47 20.82 -7.92
C SER A 109 -9.28 19.97 -6.93
N SER A 110 -8.64 18.94 -6.39
CA SER A 110 -9.19 18.16 -5.29
C SER A 110 -8.15 18.02 -4.19
N TRP A 111 -8.61 18.11 -2.95
CA TRP A 111 -7.76 17.95 -1.78
C TRP A 111 -8.44 17.05 -0.75
N SER A 112 -7.65 16.11 -0.23
CA SER A 112 -8.04 15.26 0.88
C SER A 112 -7.04 15.39 2.00
N GLN A 113 -7.53 15.25 3.23
CA GLN A 113 -6.65 14.96 4.34
C GLN A 113 -6.00 13.60 4.10
N ILE A 114 -4.67 13.52 4.28
CA ILE A 114 -4.00 12.24 4.47
C ILE A 114 -4.66 11.62 5.69
N ALA A 115 -5.01 10.34 5.63
CA ALA A 115 -5.55 9.62 6.77
C ALA A 115 -4.53 9.68 7.92
N SER A 116 -4.63 10.73 8.74
CA SER A 116 -3.84 10.84 9.94
C SER A 116 -4.40 9.79 10.86
N SER A 117 -3.58 8.83 11.26
CA SER A 117 -3.82 8.10 12.50
C SER A 117 -3.89 9.13 13.63
N ILE A 118 -5.07 9.71 13.83
CA ILE A 118 -5.42 10.38 15.08
C ILE A 118 -6.13 9.30 15.88
N ARG A 119 -5.28 8.58 16.60
CA ARG A 119 -5.45 7.94 17.91
C ARG A 119 -6.81 7.35 18.25
#